data_AF-A0A537J5L2-F1
#
_entry.id   AF-A0A537J5L2-F1
#
_cell.length_a   1.000
_cell.length_b   1.000
_cell.length_c   1.000
_cell.angle_alpha   90.00
_cell.angle_beta   90.00
_cell.angle_gamma   90.00
#
_symmetry.space_group_name_H-M   'P 1'
#
loop_
_entity.id
_entity.type
_entity.pdbx_description
1 polymer ?
#
loop_
_entity_poly.entity_id
_entity_poly.type
_entity_poly.pdbx_seq_one_letter_code
_entity_poly.pdbx_strand_id
1 'polypeptide(L)'
;MEIYRMGQVAPERLEEILRRSRAEIFAPERIAHVRAIIDDVQRRGDAAIIEYTQRFDGVAVSPDGLRVDRREIRQAYEAVDDGLRAALAGSIERARRYNEWLRPPALTLEEL
;
A
#
# COMPACT_ATOMS: atom_id res chain seq x y z
N MET A 1 -27.84 -11.42 -4.75
CA MET A 1 -27.22 -11.22 -3.42
C MET A 1 -27.88 -12.21 -2.48
N GLU A 2 -27.13 -13.19 -1.97
CA GLU A 2 -27.66 -14.16 -1.00
C GLU A 2 -27.50 -13.62 0.41
N ILE A 3 -28.57 -13.69 1.20
CA ILE A 3 -28.58 -13.25 2.60
C ILE A 3 -28.65 -14.49 3.48
N TYR A 4 -27.64 -14.66 4.33
CA TYR A 4 -27.53 -15.80 5.24
C TYR A 4 -27.93 -15.40 6.65
N ARG A 5 -28.68 -16.27 7.34
CA ARG A 5 -28.88 -16.16 8.78
C ARG A 5 -27.82 -17.00 9.47
N MET A 6 -26.88 -16.35 10.16
CA MET A 6 -25.67 -17.00 10.72
C MET A 6 -25.96 -18.26 11.55
N GLY A 7 -27.01 -18.27 12.38
CA GLY A 7 -27.38 -19.43 13.19
C GLY A 7 -28.05 -20.58 12.43
N GLN A 8 -28.23 -20.45 11.11
CA GLN A 8 -28.89 -21.43 10.24
C GLN A 8 -28.00 -21.86 9.06
N VAL A 9 -26.74 -21.43 9.03
CA VAL A 9 -25.76 -21.84 8.01
C VAL A 9 -25.08 -23.13 8.47
N ALA A 10 -24.96 -24.09 7.57
CA ALA A 10 -24.16 -25.29 7.83
C ALA A 10 -22.70 -24.91 8.14
N PRO A 11 -22.04 -25.54 9.12
CA PRO A 11 -20.67 -25.19 9.51
C PRO A 11 -19.69 -25.15 8.33
N GLU A 12 -19.80 -26.07 7.38
CA GLU A 12 -18.92 -26.18 6.21
C GLU A 12 -19.09 -24.98 5.26
N ARG A 13 -20.34 -24.53 5.08
CA ARG A 13 -20.65 -23.35 4.28
C ARG A 13 -20.19 -22.07 4.99
N LEU A 14 -20.32 -22.01 6.31
CA LEU A 14 -19.81 -20.89 7.10
C LEU A 14 -18.27 -20.82 7.02
N GLU A 15 -17.59 -21.95 7.12
CA GLU A 15 -16.14 -22.04 6.91
C GLU A 15 -15.74 -21.56 5.51
N GLU A 16 -16.47 -21.95 4.47
CA GLU A 16 -16.23 -21.49 3.11
C GLU A 16 -16.39 -19.97 2.97
N ILE A 17 -17.46 -19.39 3.55
CA ILE A 17 -17.71 -17.94 3.55
C ILE A 17 -16.62 -17.19 4.32
N LEU A 18 -16.18 -17.73 5.45
CA LEU A 18 -15.15 -17.13 6.29
C LEU A 18 -13.73 -17.40 5.75
N ARG A 19 -13.56 -18.34 4.83
CA ARG A 19 -12.27 -18.69 4.23
C ARG A 19 -11.73 -17.47 3.49
N ARG A 20 -10.71 -16.87 4.08
CA ARG A 20 -9.94 -15.81 3.42
C ARG A 20 -9.04 -16.44 2.36
N SER A 21 -8.88 -15.78 1.22
CA SER A 21 -7.98 -16.18 0.13
C SER A 21 -6.48 -16.10 0.47
N ARG A 22 -6.12 -16.05 1.76
CA ARG A 22 -4.74 -15.93 2.23
C ARG A 22 -3.85 -17.05 1.69
N ALA A 23 -4.32 -18.30 1.72
CA ALA A 23 -3.58 -19.44 1.19
C ALA A 23 -3.29 -19.31 -0.31
N GLU A 24 -4.23 -18.72 -1.06
CA GLU A 24 -4.04 -18.44 -2.48
C GLU A 24 -3.02 -17.31 -2.65
N ILE A 25 -3.20 -16.14 -2.00
CA ILE A 25 -2.27 -14.99 -2.13
C ILE A 25 -0.81 -15.40 -1.89
N PHE A 26 -0.58 -16.29 -0.91
CA PHE A 26 0.73 -16.81 -0.55
C PHE A 26 1.06 -18.17 -1.16
N ALA A 27 0.45 -18.52 -2.30
CA ALA A 27 0.79 -19.74 -3.03
C ALA A 27 2.30 -19.74 -3.40
N PRO A 28 2.97 -20.91 -3.33
CA PRO A 28 4.42 -21.02 -3.54
C PRO A 28 4.90 -20.38 -4.85
N GLU A 29 4.12 -20.49 -5.92
CA GLU A 29 4.45 -19.97 -7.25
C GLU A 29 4.45 -18.43 -7.26
N ARG A 30 3.48 -17.80 -6.59
CA ARG A 30 3.40 -16.33 -6.45
C ARG A 30 4.56 -15.81 -5.61
N ILE A 31 4.86 -16.49 -4.51
CA ILE A 31 6.01 -16.14 -3.66
C ILE A 31 7.31 -16.25 -4.46
N ALA A 32 7.49 -17.33 -5.24
CA ALA A 32 8.67 -17.51 -6.07
C ALA A 32 8.81 -16.41 -7.13
N HIS A 33 7.70 -15.99 -7.75
CA HIS A 33 7.71 -14.90 -8.73
C HIS A 33 8.10 -13.56 -8.11
N VAL A 34 7.53 -13.21 -6.95
CA VAL A 34 7.88 -11.97 -6.23
C VAL A 34 9.34 -12.00 -5.78
N ARG A 35 9.83 -13.14 -5.29
CA ARG A 35 11.25 -13.32 -4.91
C ARG A 35 12.18 -13.06 -6.09
N ALA A 36 11.85 -13.59 -7.27
CA ALA A 36 12.66 -13.36 -8.47
C ALA A 36 12.76 -11.87 -8.83
N ILE A 37 11.66 -11.10 -8.70
CA ILE A 37 11.68 -9.63 -8.91
C ILE A 37 12.59 -8.94 -7.89
N ILE A 38 12.47 -9.30 -6.61
CA ILE A 38 13.30 -8.74 -5.53
C ILE A 38 14.78 -9.02 -5.76
N ASP A 39 15.13 -10.28 -6.04
CA ASP A 39 16.51 -10.71 -6.30
C ASP A 39 17.09 -10.00 -7.53
N ASP A 40 16.26 -9.69 -8.51
CA ASP A 40 16.67 -9.01 -9.71
C ASP A 40 16.91 -7.51 -9.48
N VAL A 41 16.04 -6.84 -8.74
CA VAL A 41 16.26 -5.46 -8.28
C VAL A 41 17.49 -5.37 -7.37
N GLN A 42 17.72 -6.35 -6.50
CA GLN A 42 18.92 -6.37 -5.65
C GLN A 42 20.22 -6.46 -6.47
N ARG A 43 20.20 -7.20 -7.60
CA ARG A 43 21.39 -7.38 -8.46
C ARG A 43 21.59 -6.25 -9.46
N ARG A 44 20.50 -5.73 -10.06
CA ARG A 44 20.55 -4.79 -11.19
C ARG A 44 20.12 -3.36 -10.84
N GLY A 45 19.58 -3.14 -9.65
CA GLY A 45 19.11 -1.83 -9.19
C GLY A 45 18.06 -1.23 -10.12
N ASP A 46 18.21 0.06 -10.40
CA ASP A 46 17.29 0.89 -11.19
C ASP A 46 17.00 0.32 -12.58
N ALA A 47 17.95 -0.40 -13.20
CA ALA A 47 17.74 -1.01 -14.51
C ALA A 47 16.61 -2.06 -14.47
N ALA A 48 16.52 -2.86 -13.41
CA ALA A 48 15.42 -3.80 -13.24
C ALA A 48 14.10 -3.07 -12.94
N ILE A 49 14.15 -2.00 -12.14
CA ILE A 49 12.96 -1.19 -11.83
C ILE A 49 12.37 -0.62 -13.12
N ILE A 50 13.18 0.01 -13.97
CA ILE A 50 12.75 0.59 -15.25
C ILE A 50 12.13 -0.47 -16.16
N GLU A 51 12.75 -1.65 -16.25
CA GLU A 51 12.22 -2.76 -17.05
C GLU A 51 10.85 -3.22 -16.52
N TYR A 52 10.70 -3.37 -15.21
CA TYR A 52 9.44 -3.80 -14.60
C TYR A 52 8.35 -2.72 -14.68
N THR A 53 8.69 -1.43 -14.56
CA THR A 53 7.75 -0.32 -14.79
C THR A 53 7.24 -0.34 -16.23
N GLN A 54 8.11 -0.52 -17.23
CA GLN A 54 7.67 -0.64 -18.61
C GLN A 54 6.80 -1.89 -18.83
N ARG A 55 7.16 -3.02 -18.20
CA ARG A 55 6.45 -4.29 -18.39
C ARG A 55 5.07 -4.31 -17.74
N PHE A 56 4.94 -3.81 -16.52
CA PHE A 56 3.72 -3.92 -15.73
C PHE A 56 2.83 -2.69 -15.84
N ASP A 57 3.43 -1.49 -15.87
CA ASP A 57 2.69 -0.22 -15.93
C ASP A 57 2.60 0.32 -17.37
N GLY A 58 3.40 -0.20 -18.30
CA GLY A 58 3.45 0.26 -19.69
C GLY A 58 4.17 1.58 -19.88
N VAL A 59 4.88 2.08 -18.86
CA VAL A 59 5.50 3.42 -18.85
C VAL A 59 7.01 3.30 -19.01
N ALA A 60 7.56 4.03 -19.99
CA ALA A 60 8.99 4.16 -20.19
C ALA A 60 9.53 5.27 -19.30
N VAL A 61 10.46 4.93 -18.40
CA VAL A 61 11.10 5.87 -17.47
C VAL A 61 12.60 5.87 -17.72
N SER A 62 13.21 7.06 -17.84
CA SER A 62 14.67 7.18 -17.89
C SER A 62 15.28 6.97 -16.51
N PRO A 63 16.57 6.60 -16.39
CA PRO A 63 17.24 6.50 -15.08
C PRO A 63 17.08 7.74 -14.20
N ASP A 64 17.18 8.93 -14.78
CA ASP A 64 17.00 10.20 -14.05
C ASP A 64 15.53 10.52 -13.72
N GLY A 65 14.58 9.83 -14.37
CA GLY A 65 13.14 10.04 -14.22
C GLY A 65 12.47 9.22 -13.11
N LEU A 66 13.22 8.34 -12.42
CA LEU A 66 12.67 7.54 -11.30
C LEU A 66 12.26 8.43 -10.12
N ARG A 67 12.91 9.58 -9.95
CA ARG A 67 12.56 10.56 -8.92
C ARG A 67 11.73 11.68 -9.56
N VAL A 68 10.51 11.87 -9.07
CA VAL A 68 9.64 12.97 -9.52
C VAL A 68 10.28 14.32 -9.20
N ASP A 69 10.31 15.22 -10.19
CA ASP A 69 10.92 16.54 -10.02
C ASP A 69 10.05 17.44 -9.12
N ARG A 70 10.69 18.32 -8.33
CA ARG A 70 9.97 19.22 -7.43
C ARG A 70 9.04 20.19 -8.17
N ARG A 71 9.38 20.56 -9.40
CA ARG A 71 8.53 21.38 -10.26
C ARG A 71 7.28 20.63 -10.67
N GLU A 72 7.40 19.37 -11.09
CA GLU A 72 6.25 18.54 -11.46
C GLU A 72 5.30 18.36 -10.28
N ILE A 73 5.83 18.13 -9.08
CA ILE A 73 5.03 18.07 -7.84
C ILE A 73 4.26 19.37 -7.62
N ARG A 74 4.92 20.53 -7.77
CA ARG A 74 4.28 21.84 -7.60
C ARG A 74 3.20 22.08 -8.64
N GLN A 75 3.49 21.79 -9.90
CA GLN A 75 2.53 21.96 -11.00
C GLN A 75 1.31 21.07 -10.79
N ALA A 76 1.51 19.80 -10.40
CA ALA A 76 0.42 18.91 -10.06
C ALA A 76 -0.39 19.44 -8.87
N TYR A 77 0.28 19.92 -7.82
CA TYR A 77 -0.40 20.49 -6.65
C TYR A 77 -1.26 21.71 -7.02
N GLU A 78 -0.74 22.62 -7.85
CA GLU A 78 -1.44 23.83 -8.32
C GLU A 78 -2.65 23.47 -9.20
N ALA A 79 -2.57 22.39 -9.97
CA ALA A 79 -3.63 21.91 -10.85
C ALA A 79 -4.82 21.22 -10.14
N VAL A 80 -4.66 20.81 -8.88
CA VAL A 80 -5.75 20.23 -8.08
C VAL A 80 -6.75 21.33 -7.68
N ASP A 81 -8.05 21.04 -7.65
CA ASP A 81 -9.04 22.02 -7.22
C ASP A 81 -8.98 22.30 -5.70
N ASP A 82 -9.37 23.51 -5.30
CA ASP A 82 -9.33 23.93 -3.89
C ASP A 82 -10.18 23.07 -2.96
N GLY A 83 -11.33 22.58 -3.44
CA GLY A 83 -12.21 21.73 -2.66
C GLY A 83 -11.57 20.39 -2.32
N LEU A 84 -10.94 19.74 -3.31
CA LEU A 84 -10.20 18.50 -3.12
C LEU A 84 -8.96 18.73 -2.25
N ARG A 85 -8.22 19.83 -2.45
CA ARG A 85 -7.10 20.20 -1.55
C ARG A 85 -7.57 20.32 -0.10
N ALA A 86 -8.67 21.01 0.16
CA ALA A 86 -9.23 21.17 1.50
C ALA A 86 -9.71 19.83 2.08
N ALA A 87 -10.35 18.98 1.28
CA ALA A 87 -10.81 17.66 1.71
C ALA A 87 -9.64 16.75 2.12
N LEU A 88 -8.56 16.72 1.31
CA LEU A 88 -7.35 15.97 1.60
C LEU A 88 -6.65 16.51 2.86
N ALA A 89 -6.52 17.83 3.00
CA ALA A 89 -5.94 18.45 4.20
C ALA A 89 -6.71 18.07 5.47
N GLY A 90 -8.05 18.11 5.42
CA GLY A 90 -8.90 17.68 6.54
C GLY A 90 -8.75 16.19 6.86
N SER A 91 -8.58 15.33 5.85
CA SER A 91 -8.33 13.89 6.05
C SER A 91 -6.98 13.63 6.73
N ILE A 92 -5.93 14.30 6.25
CA ILE A 92 -4.58 14.23 6.82
C ILE A 92 -4.59 14.67 8.28
N GLU A 93 -5.28 15.77 8.61
CA GLU A 93 -5.35 16.27 9.98
C GLU A 93 -6.02 15.28 10.93
N ARG A 94 -7.13 14.66 10.51
CA ARG A 94 -7.80 13.62 11.32
C ARG A 94 -6.91 12.40 11.55
N ALA A 95 -6.26 11.92 10.49
CA ALA A 95 -5.36 10.78 10.59
C ALA A 95 -4.16 11.10 11.49
N ARG A 96 -3.57 12.30 11.35
CA ARG A 96 -2.48 12.77 12.21
C ARG A 96 -2.94 12.78 13.66
N ARG A 97 -3.98 13.53 14.01
CA ARG A 97 -4.48 13.65 15.39
C ARG A 97 -4.68 12.28 16.06
N TYR A 98 -5.27 11.32 15.35
CA TYR A 98 -5.46 9.97 15.88
C TYR A 98 -4.13 9.23 16.09
N ASN A 99 -3.24 9.24 15.09
CA ASN A 99 -1.92 8.62 15.20
C ASN A 99 -1.05 9.24 16.30
N GLU A 100 -1.19 10.54 16.51
CA GLU A 100 -0.52 11.26 17.60
C GLU A 100 -1.04 10.86 18.98
N TRP A 101 -2.36 10.66 19.09
CA TRP A 101 -2.99 10.14 20.30
C TRP A 101 -2.57 8.69 20.61
N LEU A 102 -2.29 7.87 19.59
CA LEU A 102 -1.76 6.51 19.76
C LEU A 102 -0.30 6.46 20.21
N ARG A 103 0.44 7.59 20.18
CA ARG A 103 1.84 7.57 20.65
C ARG A 103 1.85 7.26 22.15
N PRO A 104 2.57 6.21 22.58
CA PRO A 104 2.71 5.93 24.00
C PRO A 104 3.35 7.15 24.70
N PRO A 105 2.99 7.41 25.97
CA PRO A 105 3.64 8.48 26.72
C PRO A 105 5.14 8.22 26.81
N ALA A 106 5.93 9.30 26.81
CA ALA A 106 7.36 9.19 27.09
C ALA A 106 7.52 8.58 28.50
N LEU A 107 8.08 7.38 28.57
CA LEU A 107 8.45 6.77 29.85
C LEU A 107 9.65 7.53 30.40
N THR A 108 9.44 8.34 31.43
CA THR A 108 10.52 8.87 32.27
C THR A 108 10.70 7.93 33.45
N LEU A 109 11.84 7.25 33.50
CA LEU A 109 12.30 6.50 34.67
C LEU A 109 13.21 7.42 35.48
N GLU A 110 12.80 7.77 36.70
CA GLU A 110 13.69 8.34 37.71
C GLU A 110 14.14 7.19 38.61
N GLU A 111 15.45 6.92 38.67
CA GLU A 111 16.02 6.00 39.66
C GLU A 111 15.97 6.68 41.04
N LEU A 112 15.35 6.01 42.02
CA LEU A 112 15.32 6.43 43.43
C LEU A 112 16.60 6.03 44.16
#